data_AF-A0A378LB12-F1
#
_entry.id   AF-A0A378LB12-F1
#
_cell.length_a   1.000
_cell.length_b   1.000
_cell.length_c   1.000
_cell.angle_alpha   90.00
_cell.angle_beta   90.00
_cell.angle_gamma   90.00
#
_symmetry.space_group_name_H-M   'P 1'
#
loop_
_entity.id
_entity.type
_entity.pdbx_description
1 polymer ?
#
loop_
_entity_poly.entity_id
_entity_poly.type
_entity_poly.pdbx_seq_one_letter_code
_entity_poly.pdbx_strand_id
1 'polypeptide(L)'
;MQSEEISNEEKAILSDEELHAQANQYIGEFNQLIFQSLPPVISQIIEREIWKKRNNSYNNFGEYALDKSADGLGITNNEMLWLLRSAMDINKQHVAHWGDVLSMVDNCARVYAKENKISIKDLNNDLREQDNTNPNLYQENNITYLPSRSRSVDGQLLKLKKKDPIAYEHVIQGKINLNDAWVRVPRKQQHPIETIKNKFFNLSQADRNAFLEWLEQEKDNLQN
;
A
#
# COMPACT_ATOMS: atom_id res chain seq x y z
N MET A 1 -40.60 34.63 -21.65
CA MET A 1 -39.73 34.59 -20.44
C MET A 1 -39.80 33.16 -19.93
N GLN A 2 -38.74 32.37 -19.82
CA GLN A 2 -37.33 32.50 -20.16
C GLN A 2 -36.91 31.06 -20.48
N SER A 3 -36.29 30.86 -21.64
CA SER A 3 -35.65 29.61 -22.01
C SER A 3 -34.36 29.50 -21.21
N GLU A 4 -34.20 28.46 -20.40
CA GLU A 4 -32.91 28.08 -19.84
C GLU A 4 -32.07 27.49 -20.98
N GLU A 5 -31.35 28.37 -21.68
CA GLU A 5 -30.23 27.97 -22.52
C GLU A 5 -29.15 27.40 -21.60
N ILE A 6 -29.08 26.08 -21.55
CA ILE A 6 -27.93 25.35 -21.04
C ILE A 6 -26.76 25.76 -21.92
N SER A 7 -25.89 26.61 -21.38
CA SER A 7 -24.63 26.98 -22.00
C SER A 7 -23.78 25.72 -22.15
N ASN A 8 -23.89 25.06 -23.30
CA ASN A 8 -22.84 24.19 -23.78
C ASN A 8 -21.62 25.09 -24.00
N GLU A 9 -20.76 25.19 -22.99
CA GLU A 9 -19.40 25.67 -23.18
C GLU A 9 -18.77 24.77 -24.24
N GLU A 10 -18.68 25.29 -25.48
CA GLU A 10 -17.83 24.71 -26.52
C GLU A 10 -16.44 24.56 -25.93
N LYS A 11 -16.05 23.33 -25.57
CA LYS A 11 -14.65 23.05 -25.24
C LYS A 11 -13.83 23.50 -26.44
N ALA A 12 -13.07 24.57 -26.26
CA ALA A 12 -12.13 25.04 -27.26
C ALA A 12 -11.28 23.85 -27.71
N ILE A 13 -11.34 23.52 -28.99
CA ILE A 13 -10.54 22.45 -29.57
C ILE A 13 -9.12 23.00 -29.60
N LEU A 14 -8.34 22.70 -28.57
CA LEU A 14 -6.94 23.04 -28.47
C LEU A 14 -6.16 22.32 -29.58
N SER A 15 -5.20 23.02 -30.18
CA SER A 15 -4.24 22.42 -31.08
C SER A 15 -3.32 21.44 -30.34
N ASP A 16 -2.68 20.54 -31.09
CA ASP A 16 -1.75 19.55 -30.52
C ASP A 16 -0.61 20.23 -29.71
N GLU A 17 -0.05 21.33 -30.22
CA GLU A 17 0.93 22.15 -29.50
C GLU A 17 0.39 22.76 -28.20
N GLU A 18 -0.85 23.27 -28.19
CA GLU A 18 -1.48 23.84 -26.99
C GLU A 18 -1.76 22.75 -25.94
N LEU A 19 -2.23 21.58 -26.36
CA LEU A 19 -2.40 20.42 -25.49
C LEU A 19 -1.07 19.98 -24.87
N HIS A 20 0.00 19.95 -25.67
CA HIS A 20 1.33 19.61 -25.18
C HIS A 20 1.88 20.64 -24.18
N ALA A 21 1.75 21.93 -24.50
CA ALA A 21 2.18 23.01 -23.61
C ALA A 21 1.41 22.99 -22.28
N GLN A 22 0.10 22.79 -22.34
CA GLN A 22 -0.76 22.70 -21.16
C GLN A 22 -0.43 21.47 -20.31
N ALA A 23 -0.18 20.31 -20.92
CA ALA A 23 0.27 19.12 -20.20
C ALA A 23 1.60 19.37 -19.47
N ASN A 24 2.58 19.97 -20.13
CA ASN A 24 3.86 20.31 -19.51
C ASN A 24 3.70 21.29 -18.34
N GLN A 25 2.82 22.28 -18.49
CA GLN A 25 2.50 23.21 -17.41
C GLN A 25 1.94 22.47 -16.19
N TYR A 26 0.90 21.64 -16.37
CA TYR A 26 0.30 20.89 -15.26
C TYR A 26 1.27 19.92 -14.60
N ILE A 27 2.13 19.25 -15.39
CA ILE A 27 3.19 18.39 -14.84
C ILE A 27 4.16 19.22 -13.99
N GLY A 28 4.55 20.41 -14.46
CA GLY A 28 5.43 21.33 -13.74
C GLY A 28 4.83 21.81 -12.41
N GLU A 29 3.59 22.30 -12.46
CA GLU A 29 2.84 22.76 -11.28
C GLU A 29 2.64 21.63 -10.26
N PHE A 30 2.24 20.46 -10.72
CA PHE A 30 2.07 19.28 -9.87
C PHE A 30 3.38 18.89 -9.18
N ASN A 31 4.49 18.85 -9.92
CA ASN A 31 5.80 18.53 -9.36
C ASN A 31 6.21 19.54 -8.27
N GLN A 32 6.02 20.83 -8.53
CA GLN A 32 6.29 21.89 -7.56
C GLN A 32 5.42 21.78 -6.31
N LEU A 33 4.13 21.46 -6.45
CA LEU A 33 3.22 21.34 -5.32
C LEU A 33 3.52 20.08 -4.49
N ILE A 34 3.59 18.91 -5.11
CA ILE A 34 3.65 17.62 -4.41
C ILE A 34 5.05 17.27 -3.90
N PHE A 35 6.11 17.59 -4.64
CA PHE A 35 7.46 17.17 -4.28
C PHE A 35 8.33 18.29 -3.71
N GLN A 36 7.91 19.56 -3.83
CA GLN A 36 8.69 20.69 -3.30
C GLN A 36 7.94 21.45 -2.20
N SER A 37 6.66 21.77 -2.39
CA SER A 37 5.91 22.63 -1.47
C SER A 37 5.22 21.88 -0.33
N LEU A 38 4.53 20.77 -0.62
CA LEU A 38 3.79 19.99 0.37
C LEU A 38 4.69 19.27 1.40
N PRO A 39 5.82 18.64 1.02
CA PRO A 39 6.68 17.93 1.96
C PRO A 39 7.18 18.77 3.16
N PRO A 40 7.71 20.00 2.97
CA PRO A 40 8.15 20.81 4.10
C PRO A 40 6.99 21.26 4.99
N VAL A 41 5.77 21.45 4.44
CA VAL A 41 4.58 21.77 5.23
C VAL A 41 4.17 20.60 6.11
N ILE A 42 4.11 19.38 5.55
CA ILE A 42 3.83 18.16 6.32
C ILE A 42 4.88 17.92 7.40
N SER A 43 6.16 18.15 7.07
CA SER A 43 7.26 18.04 8.04
C SER A 43 7.07 19.01 9.20
N GLN A 44 6.74 20.27 8.92
CA GLN A 44 6.45 21.26 9.97
C GLN A 44 5.20 20.91 10.79
N ILE A 45 4.17 20.33 10.18
CA ILE A 45 3.00 19.82 10.90
C ILE A 45 3.43 18.75 11.91
N ILE A 46 4.25 17.80 11.46
CA ILE A 46 4.82 16.69 12.24
C ILE A 46 5.69 17.20 13.39
N GLU A 47 6.73 17.98 13.08
CA GLU A 47 7.68 18.50 14.06
C GLU A 47 7.04 19.38 15.13
N ARG A 48 6.03 20.17 14.75
CA ARG A 48 5.32 21.05 15.69
C ARG A 48 4.17 20.36 16.41
N GLU A 49 3.91 19.09 16.11
CA GLU A 49 2.79 18.30 16.63
C GLU A 49 1.45 19.04 16.51
N ILE A 50 1.16 19.62 15.34
CA ILE A 50 0.02 20.54 15.17
C ILE A 50 -1.31 19.85 15.54
N TRP A 51 -1.46 18.55 15.29
CA TRP A 51 -2.67 17.79 15.63
C TRP A 51 -2.97 17.74 17.13
N LYS A 52 -1.97 17.92 18.01
CA LYS A 52 -2.20 17.98 19.46
C LYS A 52 -2.65 19.36 19.93
N LYS A 53 -2.53 20.38 19.08
CA LYS A 53 -2.72 21.80 19.42
C LYS A 53 -3.93 22.44 18.72
N ARG A 54 -4.66 21.67 17.90
CA ARG A 54 -5.89 22.10 17.24
C ARG A 54 -7.03 22.20 18.26
N ASN A 55 -8.17 22.75 17.83
CA ASN A 55 -9.35 22.89 18.70
C ASN A 55 -9.81 21.52 19.22
N ASN A 56 -9.76 20.51 18.35
CA ASN A 56 -9.87 19.11 18.71
C ASN A 56 -8.47 18.48 18.74
N SER A 57 -8.02 18.06 19.93
CA SER A 57 -6.75 17.34 20.05
C SER A 57 -6.93 15.89 19.59
N TYR A 58 -6.10 15.46 18.63
CA TYR A 58 -6.08 14.08 18.15
C TYR A 58 -5.07 13.25 18.95
N ASN A 59 -5.33 11.94 19.12
CA ASN A 59 -4.44 11.06 19.88
C ASN A 59 -3.13 10.78 19.12
N ASN A 60 -3.22 10.69 17.79
CA ASN A 60 -2.10 10.40 16.89
C ASN A 60 -2.27 11.10 15.54
N PHE A 61 -1.21 11.08 14.73
CA PHE A 61 -1.21 11.73 13.42
C PHE A 61 -2.17 11.08 12.42
N GLY A 62 -2.43 9.77 12.53
CA GLY A 62 -3.36 9.06 11.67
C GLY A 62 -4.81 9.51 11.83
N GLU A 63 -5.25 9.76 13.08
CA GLU A 63 -6.58 10.32 13.36
C GLU A 63 -6.73 11.71 12.73
N TYR A 64 -5.73 12.58 12.90
CA TYR A 64 -5.71 13.90 12.30
C TYR A 64 -5.73 13.87 10.77
N ALA A 65 -4.96 12.94 10.17
CA ALA A 65 -4.88 12.81 8.73
C ALA A 65 -6.23 12.43 8.10
N LEU A 66 -6.96 11.51 8.73
CA LEU A 66 -8.22 10.97 8.20
C LEU A 66 -9.48 11.74 8.62
N ASP A 67 -9.36 12.64 9.60
CA ASP A 67 -10.51 13.42 10.04
C ASP A 67 -11.00 14.36 8.93
N LYS A 68 -12.32 14.30 8.66
CA LYS A 68 -12.99 15.03 7.57
C LYS A 68 -13.39 16.45 7.97
N SER A 69 -13.28 16.79 9.26
CA SER A 69 -13.61 18.12 9.73
C SER A 69 -12.59 19.16 9.23
N ALA A 70 -12.93 20.44 9.37
CA ALA A 70 -12.01 21.54 9.08
C ALA A 70 -10.76 21.53 9.99
N ASP A 71 -10.78 20.74 11.07
CA ASP A 71 -9.65 20.57 11.97
C ASP A 71 -8.64 19.50 11.49
N GLY A 72 -9.05 18.53 10.66
CA GLY A 72 -8.20 17.47 10.12
C GLY A 72 -7.55 17.80 8.76
N LEU A 73 -6.84 16.84 8.17
CA LEU A 73 -6.34 16.95 6.78
C LEU A 73 -7.35 16.49 5.72
N GLY A 74 -8.42 15.80 6.12
CA GLY A 74 -9.48 15.38 5.20
C GLY A 74 -9.05 14.33 4.18
N ILE A 75 -8.11 13.44 4.51
CA ILE A 75 -7.73 12.33 3.62
C ILE A 75 -8.85 11.28 3.61
N THR A 76 -9.61 11.22 2.52
CA THR A 76 -10.86 10.42 2.46
C THR A 76 -10.85 9.28 1.46
N ASN A 77 -9.89 9.23 0.54
CA ASN A 77 -9.79 8.19 -0.48
C ASN A 77 -8.33 7.76 -0.69
N ASN A 78 -8.13 6.75 -1.54
CA ASN A 78 -6.81 6.16 -1.79
C ASN A 78 -5.88 7.14 -2.53
N GLU A 79 -6.41 8.01 -3.40
CA GLU A 79 -5.63 9.01 -4.14
C GLU A 79 -5.02 10.04 -3.19
N MET A 80 -5.83 10.61 -2.29
CA MET A 80 -5.35 11.54 -1.27
C MET A 80 -4.36 10.87 -0.31
N LEU A 81 -4.59 9.60 0.03
CA LEU A 81 -3.67 8.83 0.85
C LEU A 81 -2.32 8.61 0.14
N TRP A 82 -2.35 8.34 -1.16
CA TRP A 82 -1.15 8.25 -1.99
C TRP A 82 -0.39 9.58 -2.06
N LEU A 83 -1.11 10.70 -2.19
CA LEU A 83 -0.51 12.04 -2.17
C LEU A 83 0.19 12.32 -0.84
N LEU A 84 -0.48 12.05 0.29
CA LEU A 84 0.11 12.19 1.62
C LEU A 84 1.37 11.32 1.75
N ARG A 85 1.28 10.04 1.35
CA ARG A 85 2.41 9.11 1.37
C ARG A 85 3.60 9.63 0.55
N SER A 86 3.32 10.24 -0.59
CA SER A 86 4.36 10.78 -1.50
C SER A 86 5.02 12.04 -0.96
N ALA A 87 4.30 12.83 -0.17
CA ALA A 87 4.81 14.03 0.48
C ALA A 87 5.59 13.75 1.77
N MET A 88 5.39 12.59 2.41
CA MET A 88 6.07 12.22 3.65
C MET A 88 7.43 11.55 3.37
N ASP A 89 8.49 11.98 4.06
CA ASP A 89 9.77 11.23 4.10
C ASP A 89 9.67 10.02 5.05
N ILE A 90 8.90 9.02 4.62
CA ILE A 90 8.67 7.77 5.37
C ILE A 90 9.90 6.86 5.43
N ASN A 91 10.96 7.14 4.67
CA ASN A 91 12.15 6.30 4.68
C ASN A 91 13.21 6.81 5.67
N LYS A 92 13.09 8.06 6.14
CA LYS A 92 14.09 8.67 7.03
C LYS A 92 13.52 9.24 8.32
N GLN A 93 12.37 9.90 8.29
CA GLN A 93 11.93 10.73 9.43
C GLN A 93 10.51 10.42 9.91
N HIS A 94 9.58 10.13 8.99
CA HIS A 94 8.15 10.09 9.32
C HIS A 94 7.57 8.67 9.40
N VAL A 95 8.41 7.65 9.57
CA VAL A 95 7.98 6.23 9.64
C VAL A 95 6.92 6.02 10.73
N ALA A 96 7.12 6.57 11.92
CA ALA A 96 6.19 6.43 13.05
C ALA A 96 4.79 6.99 12.71
N HIS A 97 4.75 8.22 12.23
CA HIS A 97 3.53 8.93 11.84
C HIS A 97 2.82 8.23 10.68
N TRP A 98 3.57 7.69 9.72
CA TRP A 98 3.00 6.85 8.67
C TRP A 98 2.42 5.56 9.23
N GLY A 99 3.09 4.93 10.20
CA GLY A 99 2.56 3.77 10.93
C GLY A 99 1.22 4.04 11.63
N ASP A 100 1.01 5.25 12.13
CA ASP A 100 -0.28 5.67 12.70
C ASP A 100 -1.35 5.83 11.62
N VAL A 101 -1.02 6.50 10.50
CA VAL A 101 -1.92 6.61 9.34
C VAL A 101 -2.34 5.23 8.85
N LEU A 102 -1.38 4.32 8.63
CA LEU A 102 -1.65 2.95 8.19
C LEU A 102 -2.56 2.18 9.16
N SER A 103 -2.40 2.40 10.47
CA SER A 103 -3.23 1.74 11.49
C SER A 103 -4.69 2.21 11.38
N MET A 104 -4.91 3.50 11.17
CA MET A 104 -6.24 4.08 11.00
C MET A 104 -6.87 3.70 9.66
N VAL A 105 -6.09 3.72 8.58
CA VAL A 105 -6.48 3.27 7.23
C VAL A 105 -6.95 1.81 7.24
N ASP A 106 -6.21 0.91 7.89
CA ASP A 106 -6.58 -0.50 8.00
C ASP A 106 -7.95 -0.68 8.68
N ASN A 107 -8.23 0.16 9.69
CA ASN A 107 -9.52 0.16 10.37
C ASN A 107 -10.64 0.71 9.47
N CYS A 108 -10.42 1.88 8.84
CA CYS A 108 -11.39 2.49 7.93
C CYS A 108 -11.79 1.55 6.79
N ALA A 109 -10.83 0.90 6.12
CA ALA A 109 -11.10 -0.03 5.04
C ALA A 109 -11.92 -1.25 5.51
N ARG A 110 -11.68 -1.76 6.73
CA ARG A 110 -12.45 -2.86 7.32
C ARG A 110 -13.88 -2.45 7.67
N VAL A 111 -14.06 -1.26 8.24
CA VAL A 111 -15.38 -0.70 8.55
C VAL A 111 -16.18 -0.53 7.27
N TYR A 112 -15.59 0.09 6.24
CA TYR A 112 -16.20 0.28 4.93
C TYR A 112 -16.65 -1.06 4.31
N ALA A 113 -15.78 -2.08 4.30
CA ALA A 113 -16.14 -3.39 3.77
C ALA A 113 -17.28 -4.05 4.55
N LYS A 114 -17.30 -3.90 5.88
CA LYS A 114 -18.38 -4.43 6.71
C LYS A 114 -19.71 -3.74 6.40
N GLU A 115 -19.72 -2.42 6.30
CA GLU A 115 -20.93 -1.62 6.03
C GLU A 115 -21.50 -1.92 4.64
N ASN A 116 -20.63 -2.11 3.65
CA ASN A 116 -21.01 -2.38 2.26
C ASN A 116 -21.09 -3.87 1.90
N LYS A 117 -20.95 -4.76 2.88
CA LYS A 117 -20.96 -6.23 2.70
C LYS A 117 -19.94 -6.73 1.65
N ILE A 118 -18.81 -6.04 1.54
CA ILE A 118 -17.69 -6.42 0.68
C ILE A 118 -16.82 -7.41 1.44
N SER A 119 -16.38 -8.48 0.77
CA SER A 119 -15.40 -9.40 1.36
C SER A 119 -14.06 -8.69 1.53
N ILE A 120 -13.42 -8.87 2.69
CA ILE A 120 -12.08 -8.32 2.98
C ILE A 120 -11.02 -8.79 1.95
N LYS A 121 -11.28 -9.87 1.20
CA LYS A 121 -10.42 -10.37 0.10
C LYS A 121 -10.51 -9.56 -1.17
N ASP A 122 -11.56 -8.77 -1.31
CA ASP A 122 -11.86 -8.02 -2.51
C ASP A 122 -11.45 -6.55 -2.34
N LEU A 123 -10.93 -6.18 -1.15
CA LEU A 123 -10.31 -4.88 -0.92
C LEU A 123 -8.90 -4.82 -1.51
N ASN A 124 -8.56 -3.64 -2.04
CA ASN A 124 -7.26 -3.37 -2.61
C ASN A 124 -6.14 -3.50 -1.56
N ASN A 125 -5.03 -4.13 -1.94
CA ASN A 125 -3.87 -4.37 -1.08
C ASN A 125 -2.62 -3.61 -1.54
N ASP A 126 -2.71 -2.85 -2.63
CA ASP A 126 -1.66 -1.95 -3.11
C ASP A 126 -2.22 -0.56 -3.35
N LEU A 127 -1.67 0.42 -2.64
CA LEU A 127 -2.06 1.82 -2.77
C LEU A 127 -1.71 2.39 -4.16
N ARG A 128 -0.81 1.75 -4.90
CA ARG A 128 -0.37 2.17 -6.24
C ARG A 128 -1.21 1.57 -7.36
N GLU A 129 -1.92 0.49 -7.09
CA GLU A 129 -2.80 -0.12 -8.08
C GLU A 129 -4.12 0.65 -8.08
N GLN A 130 -4.44 1.28 -9.20
CA GLN A 130 -5.80 1.75 -9.45
C GLN A 130 -6.67 0.51 -9.63
N ASP A 131 -7.58 0.29 -8.68
CA ASP A 131 -8.53 -0.84 -8.66
C ASP A 131 -9.59 -0.75 -9.76
N ASN A 132 -9.19 -0.96 -11.03
CA ASN A 132 -10.09 -0.84 -12.19
C ASN A 132 -11.20 -1.90 -12.22
N THR A 133 -11.21 -2.82 -11.25
CA THR A 133 -12.13 -3.96 -11.17
C THR A 133 -13.54 -3.55 -10.77
N ASN A 134 -13.72 -2.38 -10.14
CA ASN A 134 -15.04 -1.93 -9.68
C ASN A 134 -15.22 -0.40 -9.81
N PRO A 135 -15.80 0.09 -10.93
CA PRO A 135 -15.95 1.53 -11.21
C PRO A 135 -16.69 2.32 -10.11
N ASN A 136 -17.60 1.66 -9.38
CA ASN A 136 -18.37 2.28 -8.30
C ASN A 136 -17.53 2.60 -7.06
N LEU A 137 -16.41 1.90 -6.84
CA LEU A 137 -15.50 2.18 -5.70
C LEU A 137 -14.78 3.53 -5.86
N TYR A 138 -14.64 4.05 -7.09
CA TYR A 138 -14.04 5.35 -7.35
C TYR A 138 -15.01 6.53 -7.20
N GLN A 139 -16.32 6.26 -7.30
CA GLN A 139 -17.35 7.28 -7.09
C GLN A 139 -17.56 7.57 -5.61
N GLU A 140 -17.21 6.63 -4.74
CA GLU A 140 -17.30 6.77 -3.32
C GLU A 140 -15.95 7.26 -2.75
N ASN A 141 -15.92 8.49 -2.22
CA ASN A 141 -14.76 9.08 -1.52
C ASN A 141 -14.45 8.32 -0.21
N ASN A 142 -13.99 7.08 -0.36
CA ASN A 142 -13.76 6.13 0.72
C ASN A 142 -12.40 5.42 0.54
N ILE A 143 -11.79 5.08 1.66
CA ILE A 143 -10.52 4.36 1.70
C ILE A 143 -10.79 2.87 1.62
N THR A 144 -10.31 2.23 0.55
CA THR A 144 -10.44 0.78 0.35
C THR A 144 -9.10 0.05 0.51
N TYR A 145 -8.00 0.80 0.61
CA TYR A 145 -6.66 0.25 0.78
C TYR A 145 -6.51 -0.48 2.13
N LEU A 146 -6.14 -1.76 2.08
CA LEU A 146 -5.95 -2.63 3.24
C LEU A 146 -4.47 -3.03 3.42
N PRO A 147 -3.66 -2.19 4.07
CA PRO A 147 -2.22 -2.39 4.19
C PRO A 147 -1.84 -3.68 4.92
N SER A 148 -2.59 -4.11 5.94
CA SER A 148 -2.25 -5.33 6.70
C SER A 148 -2.20 -6.61 5.86
N ARG A 149 -2.90 -6.63 4.72
CA ARG A 149 -2.87 -7.76 3.78
C ARG A 149 -1.81 -7.62 2.71
N SER A 150 -1.24 -6.42 2.54
CA SER A 150 -0.16 -6.18 1.61
C SER A 150 1.12 -6.91 2.00
N ARG A 151 1.91 -7.25 0.97
CA ARG A 151 3.30 -7.69 1.13
C ARG A 151 4.29 -6.50 1.03
N SER A 152 3.78 -5.30 0.77
CA SER A 152 4.56 -4.07 0.71
C SER A 152 5.22 -3.72 2.05
N VAL A 153 6.09 -2.71 2.00
CA VAL A 153 6.71 -2.09 3.19
C VAL A 153 5.64 -1.67 4.20
N ASP A 154 4.54 -1.08 3.73
CA ASP A 154 3.44 -0.60 4.57
C ASP A 154 2.80 -1.77 5.36
N GLY A 155 2.51 -2.89 4.67
CA GLY A 155 1.99 -4.09 5.32
C GLY A 155 2.97 -4.77 6.27
N GLN A 156 4.26 -4.76 5.93
CA GLN A 156 5.33 -5.27 6.80
C GLN A 156 5.51 -4.42 8.06
N LEU A 157 5.38 -3.09 7.94
CA LEU A 157 5.47 -2.15 9.06
C LEU A 157 4.35 -2.40 10.07
N LEU A 158 3.11 -2.55 9.60
CA LEU A 158 1.97 -2.89 10.47
C LEU A 158 2.11 -4.27 11.14
N LYS A 159 2.61 -5.26 10.40
CA LYS A 159 2.85 -6.60 10.96
C LYS A 159 3.95 -6.56 12.02
N LEU A 160 5.00 -5.76 11.80
CA LEU A 160 6.10 -5.61 12.75
C LEU A 160 5.60 -4.95 14.04
N LYS A 161 4.82 -3.86 13.94
CA LYS A 161 4.19 -3.19 15.09
C LYS A 161 3.42 -4.15 16.01
N LYS A 162 2.76 -5.17 15.44
CA LYS A 162 2.01 -6.19 16.19
C LYS A 162 2.87 -7.34 16.71
N LYS A 163 3.85 -7.79 15.92
CA LYS A 163 4.61 -9.02 16.19
C LYS A 163 5.81 -8.77 17.11
N ASP A 164 6.51 -7.67 16.89
CA ASP A 164 7.72 -7.30 17.63
C ASP A 164 7.77 -5.78 17.81
N PRO A 165 7.12 -5.25 18.87
CA PRO A 165 7.10 -3.82 19.16
C PRO A 165 8.49 -3.22 19.37
N ILE A 166 9.45 -4.00 19.86
CA ILE A 166 10.82 -3.52 20.12
C ILE A 166 11.56 -3.33 18.80
N ALA A 167 11.48 -4.31 17.89
CA ALA A 167 12.05 -4.15 16.56
C ALA A 167 11.35 -3.05 15.77
N TYR A 168 10.03 -2.87 15.94
CA TYR A 168 9.29 -1.74 15.38
C TYR A 168 9.87 -0.40 15.87
N GLU A 169 10.11 -0.26 17.17
CA GLU A 169 10.70 0.96 17.75
C GLU A 169 12.09 1.27 17.14
N HIS A 170 12.91 0.26 16.91
CA HIS A 170 14.20 0.45 16.25
C HIS A 170 14.07 0.88 14.78
N VAL A 171 13.05 0.39 14.06
CA VAL A 171 12.76 0.81 12.69
C VAL A 171 12.30 2.26 12.65
N ILE A 172 11.38 2.68 13.54
CA ILE A 172 10.90 4.07 13.53
C ILE A 172 11.97 5.07 13.96
N GLN A 173 12.92 4.65 14.79
CA GLN A 173 14.09 5.46 15.19
C GLN A 173 15.21 5.46 14.13
N GLY A 174 15.03 4.75 13.01
CA GLY A 174 16.05 4.65 11.95
C GLY A 174 17.29 3.85 12.36
N LYS A 175 17.23 3.08 13.45
CA LYS A 175 18.37 2.28 13.96
C LYS A 175 18.60 1.02 13.11
N ILE A 176 17.55 0.44 12.55
CA ILE A 176 17.59 -0.72 11.66
C ILE A 176 16.62 -0.52 10.50
N ASN A 177 16.89 -1.12 9.34
CA ASN A 177 15.92 -1.11 8.25
C ASN A 177 14.80 -2.11 8.53
N LEU A 178 13.62 -1.87 7.96
CA LEU A 178 12.49 -2.78 8.06
C LEU A 178 12.83 -4.20 7.56
N ASN A 179 13.63 -4.32 6.50
CA ASN A 179 14.06 -5.60 5.95
C ASN A 179 14.96 -6.39 6.91
N ASP A 180 15.72 -5.70 7.76
CA ASP A 180 16.65 -6.31 8.72
C ASP A 180 15.91 -6.72 10.00
N ALA A 181 14.87 -5.96 10.37
CA ALA A 181 13.99 -6.26 11.51
C ALA A 181 13.23 -7.58 11.34
N TRP A 182 12.85 -7.91 10.10
CA TRP A 182 12.36 -9.25 9.78
C TRP A 182 13.54 -10.20 9.61
N VAL A 183 14.05 -10.73 10.73
CA VAL A 183 14.96 -11.89 10.70
C VAL A 183 14.26 -12.93 9.83
N ARG A 184 14.77 -13.12 8.60
CA ARG A 184 14.30 -14.19 7.74
C ARG A 184 14.52 -15.45 8.55
N VAL A 185 13.45 -16.05 9.07
CA VAL A 185 13.50 -17.39 9.67
C VAL A 185 14.32 -18.18 8.66
N PRO A 186 15.51 -18.71 9.04
CA PRO A 186 16.34 -19.42 8.09
C PRO A 186 15.42 -20.43 7.44
N ARG A 187 15.24 -20.35 6.11
CA ARG A 187 14.46 -21.37 5.40
C ARG A 187 15.07 -22.67 5.88
N LYS A 188 14.29 -23.51 6.60
CA LYS A 188 14.77 -24.82 7.04
C LYS A 188 15.44 -25.41 5.82
N GLN A 189 16.76 -25.60 5.88
CA GLN A 189 17.47 -26.29 4.82
C GLN A 189 16.85 -27.68 4.82
N GLN A 190 15.91 -27.90 3.90
CA GLN A 190 15.31 -29.21 3.74
C GLN A 190 16.48 -30.12 3.41
N HIS A 191 16.63 -31.20 4.18
CA HIS A 191 17.62 -32.19 3.84
C HIS A 191 17.35 -32.66 2.40
N PRO A 192 18.38 -32.96 1.59
CA PRO A 192 18.18 -33.30 0.17
C PRO A 192 17.08 -34.35 -0.07
N ILE A 193 16.94 -35.29 0.87
CA ILE A 193 15.90 -36.34 0.84
C ILE A 193 14.46 -35.81 1.01
N GLU A 194 14.25 -34.74 1.79
CA GLU A 194 12.93 -34.12 1.96
C GLU A 194 12.54 -33.33 0.70
N THR A 195 13.50 -32.69 0.04
CA THR A 195 13.28 -32.03 -1.25
C THR A 195 12.92 -33.03 -2.34
N ILE A 196 13.60 -34.19 -2.39
CA ILE A 196 13.29 -35.26 -3.35
C ILE A 196 11.89 -35.83 -3.07
N LYS A 197 11.56 -36.10 -1.80
CA LYS A 197 10.21 -36.56 -1.41
C LYS A 197 9.13 -35.59 -1.86
N ASN A 198 9.28 -34.30 -1.57
CA ASN A 198 8.30 -33.28 -1.95
C ASN A 198 8.16 -33.16 -3.47
N LYS A 199 9.27 -33.21 -4.22
CA LYS A 199 9.22 -33.21 -5.69
C LYS A 199 8.50 -34.45 -6.23
N PHE A 200 8.80 -35.64 -5.71
CA PHE A 200 8.14 -36.89 -6.09
C PHE A 200 6.64 -36.88 -5.77
N PHE A 201 6.23 -36.39 -4.59
CA PHE A 201 4.82 -36.25 -4.22
C PHE A 201 4.06 -35.22 -5.05
N ASN A 202 4.75 -34.27 -5.69
CA ASN A 202 4.13 -33.26 -6.55
C ASN A 202 4.08 -33.69 -8.03
N LEU A 203 4.71 -34.81 -8.41
CA LEU A 203 4.61 -35.36 -9.76
C LEU A 203 3.21 -35.93 -10.02
N SER A 204 2.81 -36.00 -11.28
CA SER A 204 1.61 -36.73 -11.70
C SER A 204 1.82 -38.24 -11.48
N GLN A 205 0.73 -39.03 -11.44
CA GLN A 205 0.83 -40.48 -11.23
C GLN A 205 1.66 -41.17 -12.32
N ALA A 206 1.53 -40.72 -13.57
CA ALA A 206 2.30 -41.25 -14.70
C ALA A 206 3.80 -40.96 -14.54
N ASP A 207 4.15 -39.73 -14.18
CA ASP A 207 5.55 -39.33 -13.99
C ASP A 207 6.20 -40.04 -12.79
N ARG A 208 5.43 -40.32 -11.72
CA ARG A 208 5.92 -41.12 -10.58
C ARG A 208 6.25 -42.54 -10.99
N ASN A 209 5.37 -43.18 -11.77
CA ASN A 209 5.57 -44.55 -12.22
C ASN A 209 6.77 -44.65 -13.16
N ALA A 210 6.89 -43.73 -14.14
CA ALA A 210 8.04 -43.68 -15.04
C ALA A 210 9.36 -43.44 -14.29
N PHE A 211 9.35 -42.60 -13.25
CA PHE A 211 10.53 -42.37 -12.40
C PHE A 211 10.93 -43.62 -11.59
N LEU A 212 9.96 -44.39 -11.10
CA LEU A 212 10.22 -45.64 -10.38
C LEU A 212 10.75 -46.73 -11.31
N GLU A 213 10.17 -46.88 -12.51
CA GLU A 213 10.64 -47.82 -13.53
C GLU A 213 12.08 -47.49 -13.97
N TRP A 214 12.40 -46.21 -14.16
CA TRP A 214 13.76 -45.77 -14.46
C TRP A 214 14.75 -46.10 -13.32
N LEU A 215 14.35 -45.90 -12.05
CA LEU A 215 15.20 -46.27 -10.90
C LEU A 215 15.45 -47.78 -10.81
N GLU A 216 14.46 -48.59 -11.18
CA GLU A 216 14.58 -50.05 -11.19
C GLU A 216 15.53 -50.51 -12.31
N GLN A 217 15.40 -49.95 -13.51
CA GLN A 217 16.34 -50.18 -14.61
C GLN A 217 17.77 -49.77 -14.27
N GLU A 218 17.94 -48.62 -13.61
CA GLU A 218 19.28 -48.12 -13.27
C GLU A 218 19.94 -48.95 -12.16
N LYS A 219 19.15 -49.51 -11.24
CA LYS A 219 19.63 -50.44 -10.22
C LYS A 219 20.12 -51.74 -10.84
N ASP A 220 19.42 -52.26 -11.85
CA ASP A 220 19.81 -53.47 -12.57
C ASP A 220 21.08 -53.24 -13.42
N ASN A 221 21.27 -52.02 -13.93
CA ASN A 221 22.49 -51.61 -14.66
C ASN A 221 23.72 -51.48 -13.75
N LEU A 222 23.53 -51.17 -12.46
CA LEU A 222 24.61 -51.03 -11.47
C LEU A 222 25.03 -52.35 -10.81
N GLN A 223 24.27 -53.42 -11.00
CA GLN A 223 24.55 -54.76 -10.45
C GLN A 223 25.12 -55.75 -11.49
N ASN A 224 25.31 -55.31 -12.73
CA ASN A 224 26.04 -56.02 -13.79
C ASN A 224 27.40 -55.35 -14.06
#